data_AF-A0A7S4N2Y3-F1
#
_entry.id   AF-A0A7S4N2Y3-F1
#
_cell.length_a   1.000
_cell.length_b   1.000
_cell.length_c   1.000
_cell.angle_alpha   90.00
_cell.angle_beta   90.00
_cell.angle_gamma   90.00
#
_symmetry.space_group_name_H-M   'P 1'
#
loop_
_entity.id
_entity.type
_entity.pdbx_description
1 polymer ?
#
loop_
_entity_poly.entity_id
_entity_poly.type
_entity_poly.pdbx_seq_one_letter_code
_entity_poly.pdbx_strand_id
1 'polypeptide(L)'
;DGGDAPDATALLEQVLLRVAVECKLPIALKVGAVRGINPALRTGGDGVEVADLTFVSELCRHFPQVKLLVTVLSNDNQHELAVLARKFGNLHVYGCWWFCNNPSLIETTTRMRLEMLGTAFTAQHSDSRVLDQLLYKWRHSRDAIAPVLAAQYGELVDAGWAVSEADVQRDVRLLFGGAFEAFLAK
;
A
#
# COMPACT_ATOMS: atom_id res chain seq x y z
N ASP A 1 -12.29 -40.25 -8.66
CA ASP A 1 -11.18 -39.62 -7.93
C ASP A 1 -11.41 -38.12 -7.84
N GLY A 2 -12.24 -37.71 -6.88
CA GLY A 2 -12.57 -36.31 -6.62
C GLY A 2 -11.53 -35.69 -5.70
N GLY A 3 -10.41 -35.26 -6.26
CA GLY A 3 -9.44 -34.45 -5.53
C GLY A 3 -10.10 -33.11 -5.19
N ASP A 4 -10.22 -32.81 -3.90
CA ASP A 4 -10.75 -31.55 -3.41
C ASP A 4 -9.95 -30.40 -4.06
N ALA A 5 -10.64 -29.34 -4.47
CA ALA A 5 -9.95 -28.18 -5.05
C ALA A 5 -8.99 -27.62 -3.99
N PRO A 6 -7.74 -27.27 -4.35
CA PRO A 6 -6.82 -26.70 -3.38
C PRO A 6 -7.40 -25.43 -2.78
N ASP A 7 -7.35 -25.30 -1.46
CA ASP A 7 -7.76 -24.08 -0.80
C ASP A 7 -6.83 -22.91 -1.19
N ALA A 8 -7.27 -21.68 -0.88
CA ALA A 8 -6.54 -20.47 -1.27
C ALA A 8 -5.11 -20.42 -0.68
N THR A 9 -4.89 -21.01 0.50
CA THR A 9 -3.59 -21.09 1.16
C THR A 9 -2.66 -22.02 0.39
N ALA A 10 -3.14 -23.22 0.03
CA ALA A 10 -2.37 -24.17 -0.76
C ALA A 10 -2.00 -23.60 -2.14
N LEU A 11 -2.94 -22.90 -2.80
CA LEU A 11 -2.67 -22.21 -4.06
C LEU A 11 -1.59 -21.12 -3.90
N LEU A 12 -1.68 -20.32 -2.84
CA LEU A 12 -0.72 -19.25 -2.58
C LEU A 12 0.68 -19.82 -2.31
N GLU A 13 0.80 -20.75 -1.36
CA GLU A 13 2.08 -21.25 -0.88
C GLU A 13 2.76 -22.23 -1.84
N GLN A 14 1.99 -23.13 -2.43
CA GLN A 14 2.56 -24.22 -3.25
C GLN A 14 2.73 -23.81 -4.71
N VAL A 15 2.00 -22.79 -5.18
CA VAL A 15 2.03 -22.37 -6.58
C VAL A 15 2.51 -20.92 -6.71
N LEU A 16 1.73 -19.95 -6.23
CA LEU A 16 2.00 -18.54 -6.53
C LEU A 16 3.34 -18.06 -5.97
N LEU A 17 3.65 -18.40 -4.73
CA LEU A 17 4.93 -18.04 -4.11
C LEU A 17 6.11 -18.70 -4.81
N ARG A 18 5.98 -19.97 -5.21
CA ARG A 18 7.05 -20.67 -5.95
C ARG A 18 7.32 -20.02 -7.31
N VAL A 19 6.26 -19.75 -8.08
CA VAL A 19 6.37 -19.06 -9.36
C VAL A 19 6.94 -17.66 -9.19
N ALA A 20 6.53 -16.92 -8.16
CA ALA A 20 7.07 -15.60 -7.85
C ALA A 20 8.58 -15.64 -7.59
N VAL A 21 9.06 -16.66 -6.86
CA VAL A 21 10.50 -16.89 -6.65
C VAL A 21 11.22 -17.19 -7.95
N GLU A 22 10.74 -18.19 -8.71
CA GLU A 22 11.38 -18.65 -9.94
C GLU A 22 11.44 -17.55 -11.01
N CYS A 23 10.35 -16.80 -11.17
CA CYS A 23 10.24 -15.72 -12.15
C CYS A 23 10.73 -14.36 -11.62
N LYS A 24 11.15 -14.27 -10.36
CA LYS A 24 11.55 -13.02 -9.69
C LYS A 24 10.48 -11.93 -9.77
N LEU A 25 9.23 -12.31 -9.60
CA LEU A 25 8.08 -11.41 -9.67
C LEU A 25 7.64 -10.99 -8.26
N PRO A 26 7.26 -9.72 -8.05
CA PRO A 26 6.58 -9.32 -6.82
C PRO A 26 5.15 -9.89 -6.78
N ILE A 27 4.63 -10.10 -5.57
CA ILE A 27 3.21 -10.40 -5.35
C ILE A 27 2.54 -9.17 -4.76
N ALA A 28 1.45 -8.73 -5.39
CA ALA A 28 0.61 -7.65 -4.89
C ALA A 28 -0.62 -8.22 -4.17
N LEU A 29 -0.83 -7.81 -2.92
CA LEU A 29 -1.95 -8.22 -2.08
C LEU A 29 -2.83 -7.01 -1.76
N LYS A 30 -4.12 -7.13 -2.07
CA LYS A 30 -5.17 -6.17 -1.71
C LYS A 30 -6.10 -6.85 -0.70
N VAL A 31 -6.04 -6.45 0.57
CA VAL A 31 -6.57 -7.23 1.70
C VAL A 31 -7.76 -6.52 2.37
N GLY A 32 -8.78 -7.29 2.76
CA GLY A 32 -9.91 -6.81 3.59
C GLY A 32 -11.21 -6.49 2.84
N ALA A 33 -11.37 -6.96 1.59
CA ALA A 33 -12.63 -6.79 0.84
C ALA A 33 -13.59 -7.95 1.07
N VAL A 34 -14.78 -7.65 1.58
CA VAL A 34 -15.88 -8.62 1.70
C VAL A 34 -16.77 -8.53 0.47
N ARG A 35 -16.85 -9.62 -0.30
CA ARG A 35 -17.57 -9.61 -1.59
C ARG A 35 -19.06 -9.85 -1.39
N GLY A 36 -19.88 -9.09 -2.12
CA GLY A 36 -21.31 -9.35 -2.25
C GLY A 36 -22.10 -9.26 -0.95
N ILE A 37 -21.78 -8.32 -0.05
CA ILE A 37 -22.61 -7.99 1.12
C ILE A 37 -24.04 -7.63 0.67
N ASN A 38 -24.15 -6.87 -0.43
CA ASN A 38 -25.41 -6.62 -1.11
C ASN A 38 -25.33 -7.05 -2.57
N PRO A 39 -25.66 -8.33 -2.88
CA PRO A 39 -25.53 -8.87 -4.25
C PRO A 39 -26.33 -8.10 -5.31
N ALA A 40 -27.45 -7.46 -4.91
CA ALA A 40 -28.27 -6.67 -5.83
C ALA A 40 -27.52 -5.48 -6.43
N LEU A 41 -26.48 -4.96 -5.74
CA LEU A 41 -25.65 -3.85 -6.21
C LEU A 41 -24.47 -4.28 -7.11
N ARG A 42 -24.33 -5.58 -7.42
CA ARG A 42 -23.25 -6.12 -8.25
C ARG A 42 -21.88 -5.66 -7.75
N THR A 43 -21.09 -4.99 -8.58
CA THR A 43 -19.75 -4.48 -8.25
C THR A 43 -19.74 -3.37 -7.19
N GLY A 44 -20.90 -2.80 -6.85
CA GLY A 44 -21.09 -1.86 -5.74
C GLY A 44 -21.56 -2.53 -4.45
N GLY A 45 -21.73 -3.86 -4.45
CA GLY A 45 -22.24 -4.62 -3.30
C GLY A 45 -21.17 -5.11 -2.34
N ASP A 46 -19.91 -4.78 -2.58
CA ASP A 46 -18.78 -5.18 -1.74
C ASP A 46 -18.63 -4.25 -0.54
N GLY A 47 -18.09 -4.77 0.55
CA GLY A 47 -17.76 -4.00 1.74
C GLY A 47 -16.34 -4.26 2.22
N VAL A 48 -16.12 -3.98 3.50
CA VAL A 48 -14.81 -4.00 4.16
C VAL A 48 -14.88 -4.76 5.48
N GLU A 49 -13.81 -5.46 5.80
CA GLU A 49 -13.56 -6.05 7.12
C GLU A 49 -12.17 -5.68 7.63
N VAL A 50 -12.00 -5.75 8.95
CA VAL A 50 -10.67 -5.73 9.57
C VAL A 50 -10.06 -7.12 9.37
N ALA A 51 -8.97 -7.19 8.60
CA ALA A 51 -8.28 -8.45 8.35
C ALA A 51 -7.24 -8.72 9.45
N ASP A 52 -7.05 -9.99 9.80
CA ASP A 52 -5.87 -10.42 10.57
C ASP A 52 -4.65 -10.36 9.66
N LEU A 53 -3.69 -9.46 9.92
CA LEU A 53 -2.48 -9.31 9.10
C LEU A 53 -1.35 -10.25 9.52
N THR A 54 -1.57 -11.18 10.45
CA THR A 54 -0.58 -12.20 10.85
C THR A 54 -0.02 -12.93 9.63
N PHE A 55 -0.88 -13.28 8.66
CA PHE A 55 -0.44 -13.96 7.44
C PHE A 55 0.56 -13.12 6.61
N VAL A 56 0.47 -11.79 6.61
CA VAL A 56 1.43 -10.93 5.91
C VAL A 56 2.81 -11.06 6.55
N SER A 57 2.87 -11.06 7.89
CA SER A 57 4.13 -11.24 8.62
C SER A 57 4.74 -12.62 8.39
N GLU A 58 3.90 -13.66 8.35
CA GLU A 58 4.33 -15.04 8.09
C GLU A 58 4.84 -15.21 6.65
N LEU A 59 4.18 -14.61 5.66
CA LEU A 59 4.66 -14.57 4.27
C LEU A 59 6.02 -13.87 4.18
N CYS A 60 6.17 -12.71 4.82
CA CYS A 60 7.45 -11.98 4.83
C CYS A 60 8.58 -12.82 5.44
N ARG A 61 8.28 -13.51 6.56
CA ARG A 61 9.26 -14.31 7.32
C ARG A 61 9.64 -15.60 6.61
N HIS A 62 8.68 -16.30 6.00
CA HIS A 62 8.91 -17.58 5.33
C HIS A 62 9.41 -17.46 3.90
N PHE A 63 9.12 -16.33 3.23
CA PHE A 63 9.51 -16.07 1.85
C PHE A 63 10.26 -14.74 1.71
N PRO A 64 11.42 -14.57 2.39
CA PRO A 64 12.17 -13.31 2.39
C PRO A 64 12.65 -12.88 1.00
N GLN A 65 12.77 -13.81 0.06
CA GLN A 65 13.14 -13.57 -1.33
C GLN A 65 11.98 -13.05 -2.19
N VAL A 66 10.73 -13.18 -1.74
CA VAL A 66 9.56 -12.68 -2.45
C VAL A 66 9.28 -11.25 -2.01
N LYS A 67 9.15 -10.36 -2.99
CA LYS A 67 8.74 -8.98 -2.77
C LYS A 67 7.23 -8.90 -2.65
N LEU A 68 6.74 -8.38 -1.53
CA LEU A 68 5.32 -8.21 -1.27
C LEU A 68 4.93 -6.74 -1.38
N LEU A 69 3.96 -6.45 -2.23
CA LEU A 69 3.32 -5.14 -2.35
C LEU A 69 1.97 -5.23 -1.65
N VAL A 70 1.73 -4.50 -0.57
CA VAL A 70 0.50 -4.67 0.22
C VAL A 70 -0.27 -3.36 0.38
N THR A 71 -1.59 -3.44 0.21
CA THR A 71 -2.54 -2.39 0.56
C THR A 71 -3.75 -3.02 1.25
N VAL A 72 -4.28 -2.36 2.27
CA VAL A 72 -5.41 -2.83 3.08
C VAL A 72 -6.61 -1.90 2.92
N LEU A 73 -7.81 -2.47 2.97
CA LEU A 73 -9.07 -1.74 2.75
C LEU A 73 -9.64 -1.12 4.03
N SER A 74 -9.41 -1.75 5.18
CA SER A 74 -9.85 -1.22 6.47
C SER A 74 -8.93 -0.09 6.93
N ASN A 75 -9.51 0.97 7.46
CA ASN A 75 -8.77 2.03 8.14
C ASN A 75 -8.03 1.51 9.38
N ASP A 76 -8.62 0.55 10.09
CA ASP A 76 -8.07 0.01 11.34
C ASP A 76 -6.79 -0.81 11.11
N ASN A 77 -6.64 -1.39 9.91
CA ASN A 77 -5.43 -2.13 9.54
C ASN A 77 -4.27 -1.24 9.09
N GLN A 78 -4.48 0.06 8.83
CA GLN A 78 -3.43 0.92 8.23
C GLN A 78 -2.20 1.05 9.14
N HIS A 79 -2.43 1.24 10.44
CA HIS A 79 -1.34 1.38 11.42
C HIS A 79 -0.54 0.08 11.56
N GLU A 80 -1.22 -1.05 11.75
CA GLU A 80 -0.58 -2.37 11.85
C GLU A 80 0.26 -2.66 10.60
N LEU A 81 -0.28 -2.42 9.40
CA LEU A 81 0.45 -2.63 8.15
C LEU A 81 1.72 -1.77 8.05
N ALA A 82 1.66 -0.51 8.50
CA ALA A 82 2.84 0.36 8.52
C ALA A 82 3.88 -0.12 9.54
N VAL A 83 3.46 -0.65 10.69
CA VAL A 83 4.37 -1.28 11.65
C VAL A 83 5.04 -2.52 11.04
N LEU A 84 4.30 -3.36 10.32
CA LEU A 84 4.87 -4.52 9.62
C LEU A 84 5.92 -4.10 8.58
N ALA A 85 5.66 -3.02 7.82
CA ALA A 85 6.62 -2.49 6.85
C ALA A 85 7.93 -2.02 7.49
N ARG A 86 7.92 -1.61 8.77
CA ARG A 86 9.15 -1.31 9.53
C ARG A 86 9.97 -2.56 9.86
N LYS A 87 9.38 -3.76 9.80
CA LYS A 87 10.03 -5.02 10.20
C LYS A 87 10.57 -5.81 9.02
N PHE A 88 9.95 -5.68 7.86
CA PHE A 88 10.24 -6.54 6.72
C PHE A 88 10.71 -5.74 5.51
N GLY A 89 11.99 -5.90 5.15
CA GLY A 89 12.58 -5.20 4.00
C GLY A 89 12.07 -5.68 2.63
N ASN A 90 11.36 -6.80 2.60
CA ASN A 90 10.66 -7.34 1.42
C ASN A 90 9.15 -7.01 1.40
N LEU A 91 8.69 -6.09 2.27
CA LEU A 91 7.31 -5.58 2.29
C LEU A 91 7.29 -4.09 1.91
N HIS A 92 6.57 -3.78 0.83
CA HIS A 92 6.33 -2.40 0.41
C HIS A 92 4.84 -2.09 0.50
N VAL A 93 4.51 -1.07 1.29
CA VAL A 93 3.11 -0.64 1.47
C VAL A 93 2.80 0.46 0.48
N TYR A 94 1.60 0.40 -0.11
CA TYR A 94 1.23 1.35 -1.14
C TYR A 94 -0.22 1.78 -1.08
N GLY A 95 -0.44 3.06 -1.39
CA GLY A 95 -1.74 3.60 -1.72
C GLY A 95 -2.75 3.70 -0.57
N CYS A 96 -3.87 4.33 -0.90
CA CYS A 96 -5.09 4.37 -0.10
C CYS A 96 -6.20 3.73 -0.93
N TRP A 97 -6.42 2.43 -0.73
CA TRP A 97 -7.24 1.62 -1.63
C TRP A 97 -8.74 1.84 -1.41
N TRP A 98 -9.47 2.07 -2.51
CA TRP A 98 -10.94 2.03 -2.58
C TRP A 98 -11.65 2.84 -1.49
N PHE A 99 -12.19 2.23 -0.43
CA PHE A 99 -12.87 2.97 0.66
C PHE A 99 -11.92 3.86 1.46
N CYS A 100 -10.61 3.59 1.42
CA CYS A 100 -9.58 4.49 1.95
C CYS A 100 -9.24 5.65 1.00
N ASN A 101 -9.74 5.68 -0.25
CA ASN A 101 -9.43 6.73 -1.22
C ASN A 101 -10.32 7.98 -1.04
N ASN A 102 -10.35 8.48 0.20
CA ASN A 102 -11.06 9.69 0.61
C ASN A 102 -10.04 10.67 1.20
N PRO A 103 -10.15 12.00 0.95
CA PRO A 103 -9.13 12.97 1.38
C PRO A 103 -8.72 12.84 2.85
N SER A 104 -9.68 12.71 3.77
CA SER A 104 -9.42 12.54 5.20
C SER A 104 -8.58 11.32 5.52
N LEU A 105 -8.83 10.18 4.86
CA LEU A 105 -8.10 8.93 5.07
C LEU A 105 -6.74 8.94 4.37
N ILE A 106 -6.63 9.63 3.23
CA ILE A 106 -5.35 9.84 2.54
C ILE A 106 -4.42 10.67 3.41
N GLU A 107 -4.92 11.77 3.98
CA GLU A 107 -4.15 12.65 4.87
C GLU A 107 -3.65 11.89 6.10
N THR A 108 -4.54 11.22 6.84
CA THR A 108 -4.17 10.49 8.06
C THR A 108 -3.22 9.33 7.78
N THR A 109 -3.48 8.54 6.72
CA THR A 109 -2.62 7.41 6.34
C THR A 109 -1.24 7.89 5.88
N THR A 110 -1.19 8.95 5.08
CA THR A 110 0.08 9.50 4.57
C THR A 110 0.92 10.06 5.70
N ARG A 111 0.31 10.82 6.62
CA ARG A 111 0.98 11.38 7.79
C ARG A 111 1.59 10.28 8.66
N MET A 112 0.77 9.30 9.05
CA MET A 112 1.18 8.16 9.86
C MET A 112 2.33 7.37 9.19
N ARG A 113 2.25 7.15 7.88
CA ARG A 113 3.31 6.44 7.14
C ARG A 113 4.59 7.26 7.03
N LEU A 114 4.52 8.58 6.85
CA LEU A 114 5.71 9.44 6.87
C LEU A 114 6.41 9.39 8.23
N GLU A 115 5.66 9.51 9.32
CA GLU A 115 6.19 9.44 10.70
C GLU A 115 6.89 8.11 10.97
N MET A 116 6.37 7.01 10.44
CA MET A 116 6.89 5.66 10.69
C MET A 116 7.87 5.14 9.64
N LEU A 117 7.84 5.59 8.40
CA LEU A 117 8.57 4.98 7.29
C LEU A 117 9.45 5.98 6.54
N GLY A 118 9.38 7.28 6.87
CA GLY A 118 9.94 8.32 6.03
C GLY A 118 9.35 8.21 4.63
N THR A 119 10.20 8.20 3.60
CA THR A 119 9.77 8.10 2.19
C THR A 119 9.77 6.67 1.63
N ALA A 120 9.95 5.64 2.49
CA ALA A 120 10.04 4.24 2.08
C ALA A 120 8.67 3.56 1.84
N PHE A 121 7.76 4.26 1.16
CA PHE A 121 6.45 3.74 0.76
C PHE A 121 5.93 4.48 -0.48
N THR A 122 4.88 3.97 -1.12
CA THR A 122 4.20 4.69 -2.20
C THR A 122 2.89 5.27 -1.68
N ALA A 123 2.75 6.60 -1.76
CA ALA A 123 1.64 7.30 -1.11
C ALA A 123 0.28 6.99 -1.73
N GLN A 124 0.21 6.85 -3.06
CA GLN A 124 -1.06 6.68 -3.75
C GLN A 124 -1.01 5.75 -4.98
N HIS A 125 -2.15 5.11 -5.28
CA HIS A 125 -2.48 4.59 -6.62
C HIS A 125 -3.91 5.00 -7.00
N SER A 126 -4.22 5.06 -8.30
CA SER A 126 -5.56 5.53 -8.71
C SER A 126 -6.64 4.44 -8.66
N ASP A 127 -6.29 3.19 -8.93
CA ASP A 127 -7.27 2.10 -9.16
C ASP A 127 -8.37 2.53 -10.17
N SER A 128 -7.97 3.29 -11.19
CA SER A 128 -8.89 3.82 -12.20
C SER A 128 -9.45 2.70 -13.07
N ARG A 129 -10.77 2.67 -13.23
CA ARG A 129 -11.47 1.79 -14.18
C ARG A 129 -11.85 2.51 -15.47
N VAL A 130 -11.84 3.83 -15.45
CA VAL A 130 -12.10 4.72 -16.59
C VAL A 130 -10.96 5.72 -16.69
N LEU A 131 -10.49 6.00 -17.90
CA LEU A 131 -9.29 6.83 -18.14
C LEU A 131 -9.37 8.20 -17.48
N ASP A 132 -10.50 8.89 -17.61
CA ASP A 132 -10.70 10.25 -17.06
C ASP A 132 -10.61 10.29 -15.53
N GLN A 133 -10.77 9.15 -14.86
CA GLN A 133 -10.59 9.08 -13.41
C GLN A 133 -9.16 9.42 -12.98
N LEU A 134 -8.16 9.23 -13.85
CA LEU A 134 -6.79 9.65 -13.58
C LEU A 134 -6.70 11.14 -13.26
N LEU A 135 -7.49 11.99 -13.94
CA LEU A 135 -7.41 13.44 -13.77
C LEU A 135 -7.80 13.86 -12.35
N TYR A 136 -8.99 13.43 -11.89
CA TYR A 136 -9.48 13.85 -10.58
C TYR A 136 -8.83 13.07 -9.43
N LYS A 137 -8.54 11.77 -9.59
CA LYS A 137 -7.94 10.97 -8.50
C LYS A 137 -6.54 11.46 -8.15
N TRP A 138 -5.72 11.76 -9.16
CA TRP A 138 -4.38 12.31 -8.92
C TRP A 138 -4.42 13.73 -8.39
N ARG A 139 -5.35 14.58 -8.87
CA ARG A 139 -5.54 15.92 -8.31
C ARG A 139 -5.92 15.85 -6.82
N HIS A 140 -7.01 15.16 -6.47
CA HIS A 140 -7.47 15.02 -5.09
C HIS A 140 -6.39 14.43 -4.17
N SER A 141 -5.65 13.43 -4.64
CA SER A 141 -4.61 12.82 -3.81
C SER A 141 -3.44 13.77 -3.58
N ARG A 142 -3.02 14.55 -4.59
CA ARG A 142 -1.99 15.58 -4.39
C ARG A 142 -2.46 16.68 -3.44
N ASP A 143 -3.71 17.11 -3.57
CA ASP A 143 -4.29 18.15 -2.71
C ASP A 143 -4.36 17.69 -1.24
N ALA A 144 -4.56 16.39 -1.00
CA ALA A 144 -4.53 15.77 0.33
C ALA A 144 -3.09 15.53 0.86
N ILE A 145 -2.15 15.12 0.00
CA ILE A 145 -0.77 14.78 0.41
C ILE A 145 0.10 16.02 0.62
N ALA A 146 -0.06 17.06 -0.21
CA ALA A 146 0.80 18.23 -0.17
C ALA A 146 0.80 18.97 1.19
N PRO A 147 -0.35 19.20 1.84
CA PRO A 147 -0.38 19.80 3.18
C PRO A 147 0.34 18.96 4.25
N VAL A 148 0.28 17.63 4.13
CA VAL A 148 1.00 16.72 5.05
C VAL A 148 2.51 16.89 4.91
N LEU A 149 3.01 16.92 3.67
CA LEU A 149 4.43 17.13 3.40
C LEU A 149 4.90 18.52 3.83
N ALA A 150 4.11 19.55 3.52
CA ALA A 150 4.43 20.93 3.91
C ALA A 150 4.57 21.07 5.44
N ALA A 151 3.65 20.45 6.20
CA ALA A 151 3.73 20.43 7.66
C ALA A 151 5.01 19.72 8.14
N GLN A 152 5.31 18.53 7.63
CA GLN A 152 6.50 17.76 8.02
C GLN A 152 7.82 18.48 7.72
N TYR A 153 7.94 19.10 6.54
CA TYR A 153 9.13 19.91 6.24
C TYR A 153 9.19 21.19 7.08
N GLY A 154 8.04 21.80 7.39
CA GLY A 154 7.97 22.94 8.31
C GLY A 154 8.53 22.58 9.68
N GLU A 155 8.13 21.44 10.24
CA GLU A 155 8.65 20.94 11.51
C GLU A 155 10.17 20.70 11.49
N LEU A 156 10.71 20.19 10.37
CA LEU A 156 12.16 20.03 10.20
C LEU A 156 12.89 21.38 10.17
N VAL A 157 12.36 22.37 9.46
CA VAL A 157 12.95 23.72 9.39
C VAL A 157 12.89 24.39 10.76
N ASP A 158 11.77 24.28 11.48
CA ASP A 158 11.60 24.82 12.83
C ASP A 158 12.57 24.17 13.84
N ALA A 159 12.90 22.89 13.63
CA ALA A 159 13.93 22.17 14.40
C ALA A 159 15.38 22.55 14.00
N GLY A 160 15.57 23.45 13.04
CA GLY A 160 16.87 23.92 12.57
C GLY A 160 17.50 23.08 11.46
N TRP A 161 16.75 22.17 10.83
CA TRP A 161 17.24 21.39 9.69
C TRP A 161 17.21 22.22 8.41
N ALA A 162 18.31 22.18 7.64
CA ALA A 162 18.36 22.81 6.33
C ALA A 162 17.66 21.91 5.30
N VAL A 163 16.48 22.32 4.84
CA VAL A 163 15.72 21.64 3.77
C VAL A 163 15.89 22.42 2.47
N SER A 164 16.40 21.77 1.42
CA SER A 164 16.48 22.36 0.08
C SER A 164 15.29 21.97 -0.78
N GLU A 165 15.03 22.73 -1.85
CA GLU A 165 14.04 22.34 -2.86
C GLU A 165 14.36 20.98 -3.49
N ALA A 166 15.65 20.66 -3.67
CA ALA A 166 16.09 19.38 -4.23
C ALA A 166 15.73 18.20 -3.32
N ASP A 167 15.76 18.39 -1.99
CA ASP A 167 15.32 17.38 -1.03
C ASP A 167 13.83 17.11 -1.17
N VAL A 168 13.02 18.16 -1.18
CA VAL A 168 11.56 18.05 -1.34
C VAL A 168 11.21 17.37 -2.67
N GLN A 169 11.84 17.78 -3.77
CA GLN A 169 11.61 17.16 -5.07
C GLN A 169 12.01 15.68 -5.10
N ARG A 170 13.13 15.30 -4.48
CA ARG A 170 13.56 13.90 -4.36
C ARG A 170 12.51 13.07 -3.62
N ASP A 171 12.06 13.57 -2.48
CA ASP A 171 11.16 12.84 -1.59
C ASP A 171 9.75 12.72 -2.20
N VAL A 172 9.26 13.78 -2.86
CA VAL A 172 8.04 13.71 -3.67
C VAL A 172 8.18 12.66 -4.77
N ARG A 173 9.31 12.61 -5.49
CA ARG A 173 9.55 11.56 -6.50
C ARG A 173 9.51 10.16 -5.90
N LEU A 174 10.09 9.96 -4.71
CA LEU A 174 10.04 8.67 -4.01
C LEU A 174 8.60 8.27 -3.70
N LEU A 175 7.81 9.16 -3.08
CA LEU A 175 6.44 8.88 -2.67
C LEU A 175 5.48 8.62 -3.84
N PHE A 176 5.72 9.24 -5.01
CA PHE A 176 4.88 9.14 -6.20
C PHE A 176 5.36 8.09 -7.22
N GLY A 177 6.27 7.19 -6.84
CA GLY A 177 6.63 6.02 -7.65
C GLY A 177 8.08 5.56 -7.48
N GLY A 178 9.00 6.49 -7.18
CA GLY A 178 10.42 6.17 -7.06
C GLY A 178 10.73 5.15 -5.96
N ALA A 179 10.01 5.17 -4.84
CA ALA A 179 10.17 4.17 -3.78
C ALA A 179 9.74 2.77 -4.24
N PHE A 180 8.68 2.69 -5.06
CA PHE A 180 8.24 1.44 -5.67
C PHE A 180 9.26 0.92 -6.67
N GLU A 181 9.78 1.77 -7.55
CA GLU A 181 10.82 1.42 -8.51
C GLU A 181 12.10 0.95 -7.80
N ALA A 182 12.55 1.69 -6.78
CA ALA A 182 13.70 1.33 -5.96
C ALA A 182 13.48 -0.02 -5.24
N PHE A 183 12.27 -0.27 -4.73
CA PHE A 183 11.93 -1.54 -4.11
C PHE A 183 11.97 -2.70 -5.12
N LEU A 184 11.44 -2.50 -6.34
CA LEU A 184 11.47 -3.50 -7.40
C LEU A 184 12.88 -3.75 -7.97
N ALA A 185 13.80 -2.80 -7.86
CA ALA A 185 15.18 -2.95 -8.34
C ALA A 185 16.11 -3.73 -7.38
N LYS A 186 15.74 -3.89 -6.10
CA LYS A 186 16.53 -4.66 -5.10
C LYS A 186 16.73 -6.12 -5.45
#